data_AF-A0A8S1QL37-F1
#
_entry.id   AF-A0A8S1QL37-F1
#
_cell.length_a   1.000
_cell.length_b   1.000
_cell.length_c   1.000
_cell.angle_alpha   90.00
_cell.angle_beta   90.00
_cell.angle_gamma   90.00
#
_symmetry.space_group_name_H-M   'P 1'
#
loop_
_entity.id
_entity.type
_entity.pdbx_description
1 polymer ?
#
loop_
_entity_poly.entity_id
_entity_poly.type
_entity_poly.pdbx_seq_one_letter_code
_entity_poly.pdbx_strand_id
1 'polypeptide(L)'
;MLNLIIFLPIFQAYIFSDQGYFKNTNFQIDSQFSCYYNYKNNYLIPFTNNFLNIPQITFFWKLLDLYYQQSEFQLDISNINTKNFTLTIKCPLYRVYGVEIQWFAIDDQRIEIISLFNANDLQPKMTFEHKNPNAEFGILIPTSISQSGPFNLSIQVKYMRFLQITEITPNNVSIEINNLIENKGSLNQIGFQIILGPTEAFTIIENKTLLAPYQSDQIKKQPQSWIFVIIEEFIYRKSGNLYYLVQWFEDQSTISYQFPQWGIFSHIKIKSYWITYKLTNNYIRLQLKKLEIVQNRIQVQQTTQLLQIEIFTLQNQKQIFNSTGIYSLLIEKYSQLLTFKISYNCQYSEIVESNFQNGNGTFNNSYSHTYNCNIQTNQIIYTIQFNTQYGVYQQLILNFTNQNFVVEQILYNQVKSQDKLLEIKVF
;
A
#
# COMPACT_ATOMS: atom_id res chain seq x y z
N MET A 1 -45.81 22.37 4.96
CA MET A 1 -44.40 22.26 5.38
C MET A 1 -43.62 21.61 4.26
N LEU A 2 -42.77 22.36 3.58
CA LEU A 2 -41.93 21.86 2.49
C LEU A 2 -40.69 21.22 3.13
N ASN A 3 -40.56 19.90 3.05
CA ASN A 3 -39.32 19.21 3.44
C ASN A 3 -38.27 19.50 2.37
N LEU A 4 -37.41 20.48 2.62
CA LEU A 4 -36.23 20.75 1.82
C LEU A 4 -35.20 19.65 2.15
N ILE A 5 -35.17 18.58 1.35
CA ILE A 5 -34.09 17.58 1.38
C ILE A 5 -32.88 18.25 0.72
N ILE A 6 -32.00 18.82 1.55
CA ILE A 6 -30.71 19.32 1.09
C ILE A 6 -29.80 18.11 0.85
N PHE A 7 -29.68 17.69 -0.41
CA PHE A 7 -28.59 16.83 -0.85
C PHE A 7 -27.30 17.66 -0.80
N LEU A 8 -26.59 17.60 0.33
CA LEU A 8 -25.22 18.09 0.37
C LEU A 8 -24.32 17.10 -0.37
N PRO A 9 -23.46 17.54 -1.30
CA PRO A 9 -22.44 16.68 -1.87
C PRO A 9 -21.48 16.33 -0.74
N ILE A 10 -21.56 15.10 -0.26
CA ILE A 10 -20.42 14.46 0.37
C ILE A 10 -19.36 14.50 -0.74
N PHE A 11 -18.30 15.31 -0.57
CA PHE A 11 -17.10 15.19 -1.38
C PHE A 11 -16.51 13.81 -1.06
N GLN A 12 -17.13 12.77 -1.60
CA GLN A 12 -16.47 11.50 -1.81
C GLN A 12 -15.37 11.85 -2.78
N ALA A 13 -14.12 11.74 -2.33
CA ALA A 13 -13.02 11.66 -3.27
C ALA A 13 -13.42 10.62 -4.34
N TYR A 14 -13.20 10.96 -5.60
CA TYR A 14 -13.44 10.05 -6.69
C TYR A 14 -12.15 9.25 -6.87
N ILE A 15 -12.24 7.93 -6.81
CA ILE A 15 -11.12 7.07 -7.18
C ILE A 15 -11.08 7.02 -8.70
N PHE A 16 -9.93 7.38 -9.26
CA PHE A 16 -9.65 7.20 -10.67
C PHE A 16 -8.84 5.92 -10.84
N SER A 17 -9.17 5.21 -11.90
CA SER A 17 -8.45 4.01 -12.29
C SER A 17 -8.41 3.98 -13.81
N ASP A 18 -7.32 3.43 -14.34
CA ASP A 18 -7.15 3.24 -15.77
C ASP A 18 -6.37 1.95 -16.01
N GLN A 19 -6.51 1.40 -17.20
CA GLN A 19 -5.79 0.21 -17.60
C GLN A 19 -5.52 0.24 -19.09
N GLY A 20 -4.47 -0.45 -19.50
CA GLY A 20 -4.18 -0.60 -20.91
C GLY A 20 -3.16 -1.66 -21.19
N TYR A 21 -2.80 -1.76 -22.45
CA TYR A 21 -1.85 -2.75 -22.93
C TYR A 21 -0.70 -2.06 -23.62
N PHE A 22 0.51 -2.47 -23.26
CA PHE A 22 1.66 -2.30 -24.11
C PHE A 22 1.85 -3.60 -24.91
N LYS A 23 1.54 -3.53 -26.20
CA LYS A 23 1.74 -4.64 -27.13
C LYS A 23 2.78 -4.22 -28.16
N ASN A 24 3.93 -4.91 -28.16
CA ASN A 24 4.93 -4.75 -29.21
C ASN A 24 5.26 -6.12 -29.80
N THR A 25 4.24 -6.80 -30.32
CA THR A 25 4.36 -8.15 -30.88
C THR A 25 3.90 -8.17 -32.33
N ASN A 26 4.72 -8.81 -33.18
CA ASN A 26 4.28 -9.37 -34.44
C ASN A 26 4.53 -10.88 -34.35
N PHE A 27 3.48 -11.70 -34.50
CA PHE A 27 3.50 -13.16 -34.25
C PHE A 27 4.21 -13.98 -35.35
N GLN A 28 4.76 -13.32 -36.37
CA GLN A 28 5.54 -14.00 -37.39
C GLN A 28 6.96 -14.24 -36.87
N ILE A 29 7.55 -15.36 -37.27
CA ILE A 29 8.89 -15.86 -36.87
C ILE A 29 10.01 -14.81 -37.07
N ASP A 30 9.73 -13.74 -37.83
CA ASP A 30 10.43 -12.45 -37.82
C ASP A 30 9.59 -11.33 -37.18
N SER A 31 9.51 -11.29 -35.85
CA SER A 31 8.94 -10.15 -35.16
C SER A 31 9.82 -8.92 -35.42
N GLN A 32 9.23 -7.81 -35.90
CA GLN A 32 9.92 -6.51 -36.00
C GLN A 32 10.37 -5.98 -34.63
N PHE A 33 9.89 -6.59 -33.54
CA PHE A 33 10.38 -6.33 -32.19
C PHE A 33 11.74 -7.00 -31.99
N SER A 34 12.80 -6.23 -32.23
CA SER A 34 14.19 -6.62 -32.01
C SER A 34 14.71 -6.01 -30.71
N CYS A 35 14.42 -6.65 -29.58
CA CYS A 35 14.92 -6.24 -28.27
C CYS A 35 16.11 -7.13 -27.88
N TYR A 36 17.33 -6.68 -28.18
CA TYR A 36 18.58 -7.37 -27.89
C TYR A 36 19.75 -6.37 -27.90
N TYR A 37 20.91 -6.78 -27.36
CA TYR A 37 22.19 -6.05 -27.41
C TYR A 37 22.07 -4.58 -27.01
N ASN A 38 21.77 -4.33 -25.74
CA ASN A 38 21.59 -2.99 -25.17
C ASN A 38 20.44 -2.18 -25.80
N TYR A 39 19.43 -2.86 -26.36
CA TYR A 39 18.18 -2.20 -26.73
C TYR A 39 17.64 -1.41 -25.54
N LYS A 40 17.23 -0.17 -25.79
CA LYS A 40 16.53 0.68 -24.82
C LYS A 40 15.56 1.58 -25.56
N ASN A 41 14.32 1.60 -25.13
CA ASN A 41 13.34 2.55 -25.66
C ASN A 41 12.41 3.05 -24.56
N ASN A 42 11.98 4.30 -24.71
CA ASN A 42 11.09 4.98 -23.78
C ASN A 42 9.75 5.21 -24.48
N TYR A 43 8.66 4.82 -23.83
CA TYR A 43 7.31 4.98 -24.33
C TYR A 43 6.54 5.89 -23.38
N LEU A 44 5.99 6.97 -23.91
CA LEU A 44 5.06 7.81 -23.17
C LEU A 44 3.67 7.17 -23.22
N ILE A 45 3.15 6.76 -22.08
CA ILE A 45 1.84 6.12 -21.97
C ILE A 45 0.85 7.13 -21.41
N PRO A 46 -0.06 7.68 -22.23
CA PRO A 46 -1.13 8.56 -21.75
C PRO A 46 -2.21 7.76 -21.03
N PHE A 47 -2.78 8.36 -20.00
CA PHE A 47 -4.02 7.86 -19.40
C PHE A 47 -5.22 8.31 -20.22
N THR A 48 -6.28 7.48 -20.21
CA THR A 48 -7.57 7.77 -20.86
C THR A 48 -8.19 9.05 -20.30
N ASN A 49 -8.05 9.26 -18.98
CA ASN A 49 -8.50 10.45 -18.27
C ASN A 49 -7.40 10.96 -17.33
N ASN A 50 -7.45 12.25 -16.99
CA ASN A 50 -6.55 12.80 -15.97
C ASN A 50 -6.95 12.29 -14.59
N PHE A 51 -5.97 11.81 -13.82
CA PHE A 51 -6.15 11.49 -12.40
C PHE A 51 -6.20 12.77 -11.55
N LEU A 52 -6.82 12.70 -10.38
CA LEU A 52 -6.79 13.80 -9.41
C LEU A 52 -5.47 13.83 -8.63
N ASN A 53 -4.92 12.66 -8.32
CA ASN A 53 -3.63 12.50 -7.67
C ASN A 53 -2.67 11.73 -8.58
N ILE A 54 -1.36 11.79 -8.30
CA ILE A 54 -0.38 10.98 -9.04
C ILE A 54 -0.72 9.49 -8.79
N PRO A 55 -1.05 8.71 -9.83
CA PRO A 55 -1.46 7.33 -9.64
C PRO A 55 -0.26 6.44 -9.35
N GLN A 56 -0.55 5.31 -8.71
CA GLN A 56 0.37 4.18 -8.57
C GLN A 56 0.12 3.20 -9.71
N ILE A 57 1.20 2.70 -10.31
CA ILE A 57 1.13 1.90 -11.54
C ILE A 57 1.66 0.51 -11.27
N THR A 58 0.90 -0.51 -11.65
CA THR A 58 1.34 -1.90 -11.65
C THR A 58 1.28 -2.53 -13.03
N PHE A 59 2.14 -3.51 -13.25
CA PHE A 59 2.27 -4.25 -14.49
C PHE A 59 2.01 -5.72 -14.27
N PHE A 60 1.50 -6.35 -15.32
CA PHE A 60 1.28 -7.77 -15.39
C PHE A 60 1.71 -8.26 -16.78
N TRP A 61 2.52 -9.33 -16.82
CA TRP A 61 2.87 -9.95 -18.10
C TRP A 61 1.64 -10.66 -18.66
N LYS A 62 1.37 -10.47 -19.95
CA LYS A 62 0.48 -11.35 -20.72
C LYS A 62 1.27 -12.26 -21.63
N LEU A 63 2.41 -11.77 -22.12
CA LEU A 63 3.37 -12.53 -22.91
C LEU A 63 4.79 -12.15 -22.46
N LEU A 64 5.64 -13.15 -22.28
CA LEU A 64 7.08 -13.00 -22.12
C LEU A 64 7.78 -14.17 -22.84
N ASP A 65 8.57 -13.87 -23.88
CA ASP A 65 9.34 -14.87 -24.63
C ASP A 65 10.82 -14.50 -24.64
N LEU A 66 11.60 -15.20 -23.80
CA LEU A 66 13.03 -14.96 -23.62
C LEU A 66 13.87 -16.09 -24.19
N TYR A 67 14.97 -15.72 -24.85
CA TYR A 67 15.94 -16.68 -25.32
C TYR A 67 16.53 -17.53 -24.18
N TYR A 68 16.56 -18.84 -24.40
CA TYR A 68 16.86 -19.85 -23.38
C TYR A 68 18.31 -19.87 -22.85
N GLN A 69 19.27 -19.35 -23.61
CA GLN A 69 20.68 -19.41 -23.21
C GLN A 69 21.07 -18.30 -22.26
N GLN A 70 20.81 -17.06 -22.63
CA GLN A 70 21.10 -15.89 -21.81
C GLN A 70 20.22 -14.77 -22.31
N SER A 71 19.48 -14.11 -21.46
CA SER A 71 18.56 -13.05 -21.87
C SER A 71 18.25 -12.18 -20.69
N GLU A 72 17.91 -10.93 -20.98
CA GLU A 72 17.58 -9.97 -19.94
C GLU A 72 16.49 -9.06 -20.46
N PHE A 73 15.41 -9.04 -19.71
CA PHE A 73 14.30 -8.13 -19.91
C PHE A 73 14.21 -7.23 -18.70
N GLN A 74 14.48 -5.94 -18.90
CA GLN A 74 14.34 -4.90 -17.90
C GLN A 74 13.14 -4.01 -18.22
N LEU A 75 12.46 -3.59 -17.17
CA LEU A 75 11.35 -2.64 -17.22
C LEU A 75 11.68 -1.52 -16.23
N ASP A 76 11.44 -0.26 -16.56
CA ASP A 76 11.45 0.83 -15.57
C ASP A 76 10.27 1.76 -15.84
N ILE A 77 9.82 2.47 -14.81
CA ILE A 77 8.90 3.60 -14.97
C ILE A 77 9.51 4.88 -14.43
N SER A 78 9.17 5.99 -15.06
CA SER A 78 9.57 7.32 -14.63
C SER A 78 8.53 8.36 -15.02
N ASN A 79 8.69 9.59 -14.52
CA ASN A 79 7.87 10.74 -14.88
C ASN A 79 6.36 10.52 -14.68
N ILE A 80 5.97 9.76 -13.67
CA ILE A 80 4.57 9.51 -13.34
C ILE A 80 3.94 10.82 -12.90
N ASN A 81 2.92 11.26 -13.61
CA ASN A 81 2.12 12.43 -13.27
C ASN A 81 0.63 12.10 -13.48
N THR A 82 -0.26 13.07 -13.33
CA THR A 82 -1.71 12.84 -13.43
C THR A 82 -2.22 12.53 -14.83
N LYS A 83 -1.39 12.68 -15.88
CA LYS A 83 -1.80 12.54 -17.29
C LYS A 83 -1.12 11.38 -18.01
N ASN A 84 0.07 10.99 -17.58
CA ASN A 84 0.86 9.95 -18.21
C ASN A 84 1.98 9.43 -17.30
N PHE A 85 2.63 8.38 -17.78
CA PHE A 85 3.90 7.90 -17.28
C PHE A 85 4.83 7.52 -18.44
N THR A 86 6.12 7.43 -18.17
CA THR A 86 7.11 6.91 -19.13
C THR A 86 7.47 5.48 -18.78
N LEU A 87 7.15 4.53 -19.67
CA LEU A 87 7.60 3.14 -19.61
C LEU A 87 8.92 3.01 -20.36
N THR A 88 9.96 2.50 -19.70
CA THR A 88 11.25 2.19 -20.32
C THR A 88 11.40 0.68 -20.41
N ILE A 89 11.71 0.17 -21.61
CA ILE A 89 12.04 -1.24 -21.82
C ILE A 89 13.50 -1.32 -22.24
N LYS A 90 14.26 -2.23 -21.61
CA LYS A 90 15.63 -2.52 -22.03
C LYS A 90 15.84 -4.02 -22.18
N CYS A 91 16.65 -4.38 -23.17
CA CYS A 91 17.18 -5.74 -23.34
C CYS A 91 18.70 -5.69 -23.49
N PRO A 92 19.45 -5.64 -22.36
CA PRO A 92 20.90 -5.53 -22.37
C PRO A 92 21.59 -6.75 -23.01
N LEU A 93 21.05 -7.94 -22.78
CA LEU A 93 21.63 -9.21 -23.23
C LEU A 93 21.00 -9.68 -24.56
N TYR A 94 20.91 -11.00 -24.77
CA TYR A 94 20.36 -11.55 -26.01
C TYR A 94 18.84 -11.33 -26.12
N ARG A 95 18.32 -11.79 -27.25
CA ARG A 95 16.98 -11.56 -27.77
C ARG A 95 15.86 -11.91 -26.79
N VAL A 96 14.99 -10.92 -26.61
CA VAL A 96 13.62 -11.07 -26.16
C VAL A 96 12.73 -11.09 -27.40
N TYR A 97 12.06 -12.21 -27.66
CA TYR A 97 11.29 -12.44 -28.88
C TYR A 97 9.92 -11.75 -28.86
N GLY A 98 9.34 -11.58 -27.67
CA GLY A 98 8.03 -10.95 -27.52
C GLY A 98 7.73 -10.58 -26.07
N VAL A 99 7.09 -9.42 -25.91
CA VAL A 99 6.58 -8.92 -24.63
C VAL A 99 5.22 -8.30 -24.86
N GLU A 100 4.24 -8.70 -24.05
CA GLU A 100 2.97 -8.02 -23.90
C GLU A 100 2.75 -7.75 -22.42
N ILE A 101 2.57 -6.49 -22.06
CA ILE A 101 2.38 -6.05 -20.69
C ILE A 101 1.01 -5.40 -20.59
N GLN A 102 0.21 -5.84 -19.63
CA GLN A 102 -0.95 -5.09 -19.17
C GLN A 102 -0.50 -4.18 -18.04
N TRP A 103 -0.92 -2.92 -18.09
CA TRP A 103 -0.68 -1.95 -17.02
C TRP A 103 -1.99 -1.53 -16.41
N PHE A 104 -1.94 -1.20 -15.12
CA PHE A 104 -3.05 -0.71 -14.33
C PHE A 104 -2.57 0.47 -13.52
N ALA A 105 -3.40 1.52 -13.41
CA ALA A 105 -3.10 2.73 -12.67
C ALA A 105 -4.27 3.06 -11.75
N ILE A 106 -3.97 3.35 -10.47
CA ILE A 106 -4.97 3.70 -9.44
C ILE A 106 -4.44 4.84 -8.57
N ASP A 107 -5.28 5.79 -8.19
CA ASP A 107 -4.90 6.89 -7.28
C ASP A 107 -5.42 6.77 -5.85
N ASP A 108 -5.91 5.58 -5.47
CA ASP A 108 -6.35 5.26 -4.11
C ASP A 108 -5.15 4.92 -3.22
N GLN A 109 -4.90 5.72 -2.18
CA GLN A 109 -3.78 5.53 -1.26
C GLN A 109 -3.98 4.39 -0.25
N ARG A 110 -5.15 3.74 -0.23
CA ARG A 110 -5.37 2.48 0.50
C ARG A 110 -4.73 1.28 -0.20
N ILE A 111 -4.45 1.38 -1.49
CA ILE A 111 -3.62 0.43 -2.22
C ILE A 111 -2.22 1.03 -2.31
N GLU A 112 -1.18 0.27 -1.99
CA GLU A 112 0.20 0.74 -2.11
C GLU A 112 0.99 -0.20 -3.02
N ILE A 113 1.69 0.35 -4.00
CA ILE A 113 2.49 -0.40 -4.96
C ILE A 113 3.97 -0.09 -4.73
N ILE A 114 4.69 -1.05 -4.15
CA ILE A 114 6.14 -0.99 -4.01
C ILE A 114 6.75 -1.62 -5.26
N SER A 115 7.64 -0.90 -5.94
CA SER A 115 8.25 -1.38 -7.17
C SER A 115 9.76 -1.55 -7.02
N LEU A 116 10.25 -2.75 -7.30
CA LEU A 116 11.67 -3.04 -7.42
C LEU A 116 11.91 -3.68 -8.79
N PHE A 117 12.13 -2.86 -9.81
CA PHE A 117 12.05 -3.36 -11.17
C PHE A 117 13.25 -4.14 -11.67
N ASN A 118 14.47 -3.93 -11.19
CA ASN A 118 15.67 -4.53 -11.79
C ASN A 118 16.72 -4.86 -10.71
N ALA A 119 16.34 -5.69 -9.73
CA ALA A 119 17.25 -6.02 -8.62
C ALA A 119 18.26 -7.10 -9.03
N ASN A 120 19.55 -6.75 -8.91
CA ASN A 120 20.68 -7.64 -9.17
C ASN A 120 21.23 -8.27 -7.88
N ASP A 121 21.16 -7.55 -6.76
CA ASP A 121 21.65 -8.00 -5.44
C ASP A 121 20.53 -8.68 -4.66
N LEU A 122 20.09 -9.83 -5.17
CA LEU A 122 19.01 -10.59 -4.55
C LEU A 122 19.46 -11.13 -3.19
N GLN A 123 18.60 -10.98 -2.19
CA GLN A 123 18.76 -11.57 -0.87
C GLN A 123 17.62 -12.56 -0.62
N PRO A 124 17.83 -13.66 0.12
CA PRO A 124 16.79 -14.64 0.40
C PRO A 124 15.57 -14.03 1.12
N LYS A 125 15.80 -13.00 1.94
CA LYS A 125 14.74 -12.20 2.56
C LYS A 125 15.02 -10.74 2.27
N MET A 126 14.00 -10.01 1.83
CA MET A 126 14.06 -8.57 1.60
C MET A 126 12.90 -7.90 2.35
N THR A 127 13.15 -6.74 2.94
CA THR A 127 12.15 -5.97 3.69
C THR A 127 12.01 -4.61 3.04
N PHE A 128 10.77 -4.16 2.82
CA PHE A 128 10.46 -2.87 2.21
C PHE A 128 9.58 -2.07 3.15
N GLU A 129 9.92 -0.79 3.30
CA GLU A 129 9.06 0.15 3.99
C GLU A 129 7.82 0.47 3.13
N HIS A 130 6.68 0.64 3.78
CA HIS A 130 5.45 1.13 3.17
C HIS A 130 4.75 2.13 4.09
N LYS A 131 3.89 2.96 3.50
CA LYS A 131 3.27 4.09 4.18
C LYS A 131 1.87 3.78 4.69
N ASN A 132 1.19 2.78 4.15
CA ASN A 132 -0.16 2.44 4.55
C ASN A 132 -0.18 1.47 5.75
N PRO A 133 -0.43 1.94 6.99
CA PRO A 133 -0.49 1.07 8.16
C PRO A 133 -1.65 0.09 8.14
N ASN A 134 -2.67 0.35 7.32
CA ASN A 134 -3.83 -0.53 7.17
C ASN A 134 -3.67 -1.56 6.04
N ALA A 135 -2.48 -1.68 5.45
CA ALA A 135 -2.16 -2.83 4.62
C ALA A 135 -2.17 -4.11 5.47
N GLU A 136 -2.99 -5.07 5.07
CA GLU A 136 -3.15 -6.37 5.77
C GLU A 136 -2.84 -7.55 4.86
N PHE A 137 -2.97 -7.31 3.56
CA PHE A 137 -2.78 -8.30 2.54
C PHE A 137 -1.93 -7.70 1.42
N GLY A 138 -1.25 -8.57 0.71
CA GLY A 138 -0.61 -8.19 -0.52
C GLY A 138 -0.42 -9.35 -1.46
N ILE A 139 -0.10 -8.98 -2.69
CA ILE A 139 0.32 -9.89 -3.73
C ILE A 139 1.62 -9.39 -4.32
N LEU A 140 2.35 -10.29 -4.96
CA LEU A 140 3.60 -9.96 -5.60
C LEU A 140 3.54 -10.37 -7.08
N ILE A 141 3.95 -9.48 -7.97
CA ILE A 141 3.94 -9.71 -9.42
C ILE A 141 5.35 -9.51 -9.97
N PRO A 142 5.92 -10.48 -10.71
CA PRO A 142 7.19 -10.29 -11.39
C PRO A 142 7.04 -9.34 -12.58
N THR A 143 8.03 -8.47 -12.78
CA THR A 143 8.00 -7.41 -13.81
C THR A 143 9.21 -7.43 -14.73
N SER A 144 10.35 -7.95 -14.28
CA SER A 144 11.58 -8.08 -15.08
C SER A 144 12.36 -9.34 -14.69
N ILE A 145 13.25 -9.80 -15.55
CA ILE A 145 14.07 -11.00 -15.30
C ILE A 145 15.34 -11.01 -16.16
N SER A 146 16.46 -11.45 -15.57
CA SER A 146 17.71 -11.76 -16.29
C SER A 146 18.18 -13.16 -15.97
N GLN A 147 18.62 -13.89 -16.99
CA GLN A 147 19.11 -15.26 -16.92
C GLN A 147 20.35 -15.46 -17.80
N SER A 148 21.27 -16.35 -17.40
CA SER A 148 22.51 -16.69 -18.14
C SER A 148 22.67 -18.19 -18.43
N GLY A 149 21.56 -18.91 -18.40
CA GLY A 149 21.50 -20.32 -18.74
C GLY A 149 20.07 -20.80 -18.58
N PRO A 150 19.83 -22.13 -18.59
CA PRO A 150 18.69 -22.65 -17.88
C PRO A 150 18.86 -22.23 -16.43
N PHE A 151 17.94 -21.44 -15.96
CA PHE A 151 17.71 -21.37 -14.54
C PHE A 151 16.88 -22.59 -14.18
N ASN A 152 17.50 -23.46 -13.39
CA ASN A 152 16.80 -24.53 -12.72
C ASN A 152 16.11 -23.92 -11.50
N LEU A 153 15.05 -23.18 -11.73
CA LEU A 153 13.90 -23.28 -10.84
C LEU A 153 13.32 -24.68 -11.15
N SER A 154 13.96 -25.83 -10.94
CA SER A 154 14.52 -26.43 -9.72
C SER A 154 15.82 -27.21 -9.99
N ILE A 155 16.87 -27.12 -9.17
CA ILE A 155 17.83 -28.24 -9.04
C ILE A 155 17.01 -29.48 -8.62
N GLN A 156 17.43 -30.71 -8.98
CA GLN A 156 16.82 -31.89 -8.37
C GLN A 156 16.69 -31.67 -6.85
N VAL A 157 15.45 -31.81 -6.35
CA VAL A 157 14.92 -31.51 -5.01
C VAL A 157 13.98 -30.27 -4.98
N LYS A 158 12.69 -30.57 -5.19
CA LYS A 158 11.54 -30.10 -4.40
C LYS A 158 11.39 -28.57 -4.14
N TYR A 159 10.42 -28.01 -4.85
CA TYR A 159 9.66 -26.77 -4.57
C TYR A 159 10.37 -25.46 -4.90
N MET A 160 9.75 -24.60 -5.71
CA MET A 160 10.10 -23.18 -5.73
C MET A 160 8.90 -22.32 -5.34
N ARG A 161 8.88 -21.80 -4.12
CA ARG A 161 7.97 -20.70 -3.79
C ARG A 161 8.68 -19.41 -4.15
N PHE A 162 8.37 -18.80 -5.28
CA PHE A 162 9.28 -17.81 -5.87
C PHE A 162 9.41 -16.55 -5.05
N LEU A 163 8.29 -16.00 -4.64
CA LEU A 163 8.24 -14.72 -3.97
C LEU A 163 6.99 -14.74 -3.10
N GLN A 164 7.18 -14.91 -1.80
CA GLN A 164 6.08 -14.94 -0.86
C GLN A 164 6.19 -13.75 0.08
N ILE A 165 5.08 -13.05 0.27
CA ILE A 165 4.95 -12.14 1.40
C ILE A 165 4.93 -13.00 2.67
N THR A 166 5.95 -12.83 3.51
CA THR A 166 6.10 -13.59 4.76
C THR A 166 5.50 -12.84 5.93
N GLU A 167 5.53 -11.51 5.89
CA GLU A 167 5.07 -10.67 6.97
C GLU A 167 4.63 -9.32 6.42
N ILE A 168 3.49 -8.83 6.91
CA ILE A 168 3.05 -7.43 6.73
C ILE A 168 2.89 -6.86 8.13
N THR A 169 3.72 -5.89 8.44
CA THR A 169 3.63 -5.05 9.64
C THR A 169 3.07 -3.68 9.23
N PRO A 170 2.76 -2.76 10.14
CA PRO A 170 2.21 -1.47 9.75
C PRO A 170 3.12 -0.59 8.89
N ASN A 171 4.43 -0.81 8.94
CA ASN A 171 5.39 0.04 8.23
C ASN A 171 6.26 -0.75 7.25
N ASN A 172 6.21 -2.08 7.28
CA ASN A 172 7.12 -2.94 6.53
C ASN A 172 6.41 -4.17 5.98
N VAL A 173 6.77 -4.53 4.76
CA VAL A 173 6.48 -5.83 4.17
C VAL A 173 7.78 -6.61 3.99
N SER A 174 7.78 -7.86 4.41
CA SER A 174 8.87 -8.80 4.14
C SER A 174 8.48 -9.75 3.03
N ILE A 175 9.39 -9.93 2.08
CA ILE A 175 9.31 -10.97 1.05
C ILE A 175 10.43 -11.97 1.25
N GLU A 176 10.17 -13.20 0.87
CA GLU A 176 11.16 -14.27 0.79
C GLU A 176 11.30 -14.75 -0.65
N ILE A 177 12.55 -14.86 -1.09
CA ILE A 177 12.94 -15.47 -2.36
C ILE A 177 13.51 -16.86 -2.05
N ASN A 178 12.67 -17.89 -2.14
CA ASN A 178 13.10 -19.22 -1.74
C ASN A 178 14.10 -19.79 -2.75
N ASN A 179 15.04 -20.60 -2.26
CA ASN A 179 16.08 -21.29 -3.03
C ASN A 179 17.02 -20.37 -3.83
N LEU A 180 17.17 -19.10 -3.43
CA LEU A 180 18.08 -18.17 -4.09
C LEU A 180 19.55 -18.66 -4.08
N ILE A 181 19.97 -19.30 -2.99
CA ILE A 181 21.33 -19.85 -2.82
C ILE A 181 21.61 -20.97 -3.84
N GLU A 182 20.61 -21.82 -4.09
CA GLU A 182 20.69 -22.91 -5.07
C GLU A 182 20.68 -22.40 -6.52
N ASN A 183 20.13 -21.20 -6.74
CA ASN A 183 19.99 -20.57 -8.06
C ASN A 183 21.11 -19.59 -8.43
N LYS A 184 22.12 -19.44 -7.57
CA LYS A 184 23.22 -18.48 -7.77
C LYS A 184 23.99 -18.81 -9.05
N GLY A 185 23.84 -17.96 -10.07
CA GLY A 185 24.51 -18.08 -11.38
C GLY A 185 23.59 -18.38 -12.58
N SER A 186 22.30 -18.63 -12.37
CA SER A 186 21.33 -18.77 -13.47
C SER A 186 20.25 -17.70 -13.51
N LEU A 187 19.82 -17.20 -12.35
CA LEU A 187 19.02 -15.97 -12.21
C LEU A 187 19.97 -14.84 -11.82
N ASN A 188 20.14 -13.85 -12.69
CA ASN A 188 21.04 -12.73 -12.46
C ASN A 188 20.31 -11.48 -11.94
N GLN A 189 19.04 -11.35 -12.30
CA GLN A 189 18.19 -10.23 -11.93
C GLN A 189 16.75 -10.70 -11.83
N ILE A 190 15.99 -10.15 -10.87
CA ILE A 190 14.54 -10.19 -10.93
C ILE A 190 13.97 -8.82 -10.56
N GLY A 191 12.91 -8.46 -11.27
CA GLY A 191 12.06 -7.33 -10.96
C GLY A 191 10.72 -7.80 -10.45
N PHE A 192 10.15 -7.11 -9.47
CA PHE A 192 8.81 -7.36 -9.02
C PHE A 192 8.14 -6.10 -8.45
N GLN A 193 6.82 -6.17 -8.35
CA GLN A 193 5.99 -5.22 -7.64
C GLN A 193 5.23 -5.93 -6.52
N ILE A 194 5.11 -5.26 -5.39
CA ILE A 194 4.29 -5.67 -4.26
C ILE A 194 3.07 -4.76 -4.25
N ILE A 195 1.88 -5.33 -4.41
CA ILE A 195 0.61 -4.61 -4.28
C ILE A 195 0.08 -4.92 -2.88
N LEU A 196 0.00 -3.90 -2.03
CA LEU A 196 -0.45 -3.96 -0.65
C LEU A 196 -1.80 -3.27 -0.51
N GLY A 197 -2.63 -3.72 0.44
CA GLY A 197 -3.88 -3.04 0.77
C GLY A 197 -4.66 -3.73 1.89
N PRO A 198 -5.86 -3.22 2.23
CA PRO A 198 -6.74 -3.89 3.16
C PRO A 198 -7.23 -5.22 2.57
N THR A 199 -7.59 -6.19 3.41
CA THR A 199 -8.06 -7.52 2.97
C THR A 199 -9.24 -7.45 2.00
N GLU A 200 -10.15 -6.49 2.18
CA GLU A 200 -11.30 -6.28 1.28
C GLU A 200 -10.92 -5.96 -0.18
N ALA A 201 -9.70 -5.51 -0.43
CA ALA A 201 -9.23 -5.20 -1.78
C ALA A 201 -8.98 -6.46 -2.61
N PHE A 202 -8.78 -7.62 -1.97
CA PHE A 202 -8.31 -8.83 -2.62
C PHE A 202 -9.29 -9.98 -2.41
N THR A 203 -9.84 -10.49 -3.51
CA THR A 203 -10.64 -11.73 -3.49
C THR A 203 -9.93 -12.81 -4.27
N ILE A 204 -9.56 -13.91 -3.60
CA ILE A 204 -8.98 -15.07 -4.28
C ILE A 204 -10.06 -15.72 -5.14
N ILE A 205 -9.75 -15.92 -6.42
CA ILE A 205 -10.61 -16.62 -7.37
C ILE A 205 -10.17 -18.08 -7.43
N GLU A 206 -8.89 -18.30 -7.71
CA GLU A 206 -8.33 -19.63 -7.93
C GLU A 206 -6.91 -19.74 -7.37
N ASN A 207 -6.55 -20.96 -6.96
CA ASN A 207 -5.17 -21.36 -6.67
C ASN A 207 -4.95 -22.74 -7.33
N LYS A 208 -4.16 -22.77 -8.40
CA LYS A 208 -4.05 -23.95 -9.27
C LYS A 208 -2.61 -24.27 -9.60
N THR A 209 -2.28 -25.56 -9.56
CA THR A 209 -1.06 -26.09 -10.16
C THR A 209 -1.37 -26.67 -11.53
N LEU A 210 -0.66 -26.17 -12.55
CA LEU A 210 -0.73 -26.53 -13.94
C LEU A 210 0.44 -27.46 -14.28
N LEU A 211 0.11 -28.62 -14.84
CA LEU A 211 1.08 -29.60 -15.40
C LEU A 211 0.89 -29.80 -16.91
N ALA A 212 -0.15 -29.18 -17.46
CA ALA A 212 -0.62 -29.28 -18.82
C ALA A 212 -1.32 -27.96 -19.17
N PRO A 213 -1.72 -27.75 -20.44
CA PRO A 213 -2.51 -26.58 -20.82
C PRO A 213 -3.76 -26.48 -19.97
N TYR A 214 -4.15 -25.25 -19.69
CA TYR A 214 -5.23 -24.99 -18.77
C TYR A 214 -6.14 -23.89 -19.30
N GLN A 215 -7.44 -24.08 -19.13
CA GLN A 215 -8.48 -23.11 -19.38
C GLN A 215 -9.20 -22.91 -18.05
N SER A 216 -9.33 -21.67 -17.60
CA SER A 216 -10.16 -21.35 -16.44
C SER A 216 -11.64 -21.54 -16.76
N ASP A 217 -12.44 -21.76 -15.72
CA ASP A 217 -13.88 -21.58 -15.82
C ASP A 217 -14.22 -20.13 -16.24
N GLN A 218 -15.46 -19.92 -16.69
CA GLN A 218 -16.00 -18.58 -16.93
C GLN A 218 -16.23 -17.87 -15.59
N ILE A 219 -15.44 -16.85 -15.31
CA ILE A 219 -15.49 -16.07 -14.07
C ILE A 219 -16.41 -14.88 -14.31
N LYS A 220 -17.45 -14.73 -13.47
CA LYS A 220 -18.30 -13.53 -13.53
C LYS A 220 -17.48 -12.29 -13.20
N LYS A 221 -17.58 -11.27 -14.03
CA LYS A 221 -16.90 -9.99 -13.80
C LYS A 221 -17.40 -9.36 -12.51
N GLN A 222 -16.46 -8.91 -11.69
CA GLN A 222 -16.78 -8.04 -10.57
C GLN A 222 -16.74 -6.58 -11.03
N PRO A 223 -17.77 -5.77 -10.70
CA PRO A 223 -17.73 -4.35 -10.99
C PRO A 223 -16.57 -3.72 -10.23
N GLN A 224 -15.87 -2.79 -10.87
CA GLN A 224 -14.80 -2.01 -10.24
C GLN A 224 -13.62 -2.82 -9.72
N SER A 225 -13.33 -3.94 -10.39
CA SER A 225 -12.21 -4.79 -10.06
C SER A 225 -11.42 -5.18 -11.31
N TRP A 226 -10.14 -5.44 -11.12
CA TRP A 226 -9.26 -6.04 -12.11
C TRP A 226 -8.99 -7.49 -11.76
N ILE A 227 -8.86 -8.33 -12.76
CA ILE A 227 -8.42 -9.71 -12.55
C ILE A 227 -6.92 -9.81 -12.83
N PHE A 228 -6.20 -10.39 -11.88
CA PHE A 228 -4.77 -10.68 -11.98
C PHE A 228 -4.57 -12.19 -11.92
N VAL A 229 -3.69 -12.74 -12.76
CA VAL A 229 -3.34 -14.17 -12.75
C VAL A 229 -1.86 -14.32 -12.48
N ILE A 230 -1.52 -14.38 -11.21
CA ILE A 230 -0.15 -14.29 -10.73
C ILE A 230 0.51 -15.65 -10.77
N ILE A 231 1.76 -15.70 -11.22
CA ILE A 231 2.60 -16.88 -11.09
C ILE A 231 3.21 -16.88 -9.70
N GLU A 232 2.82 -17.82 -8.85
CA GLU A 232 3.48 -18.04 -7.56
C GLU A 232 4.71 -18.95 -7.69
N GLU A 233 4.67 -19.86 -8.67
CA GLU A 233 5.72 -20.85 -8.91
C GLU A 233 5.71 -21.29 -10.37
N PHE A 234 6.88 -21.51 -10.99
CA PHE A 234 6.98 -22.18 -12.29
C PHE A 234 8.32 -22.91 -12.47
N ILE A 235 8.30 -24.15 -12.99
CA ILE A 235 9.50 -24.94 -13.33
C ILE A 235 9.77 -24.84 -14.82
N TYR A 236 10.94 -24.31 -15.17
CA TYR A 236 11.41 -24.14 -16.54
C TYR A 236 12.61 -25.07 -16.85
N ARG A 237 12.65 -25.65 -18.06
CA ARG A 237 13.70 -26.58 -18.50
C ARG A 237 14.51 -26.00 -19.67
N LYS A 238 15.84 -26.25 -19.70
CA LYS A 238 16.82 -25.69 -20.67
C LYS A 238 16.50 -25.88 -22.15
N SER A 239 15.64 -26.82 -22.52
CA SER A 239 15.54 -27.30 -23.90
C SER A 239 14.76 -26.37 -24.85
N GLY A 240 14.31 -25.19 -24.43
CA GLY A 240 13.61 -24.20 -25.28
C GLY A 240 13.41 -22.86 -24.56
N ASN A 241 12.94 -21.80 -25.22
CA ASN A 241 12.77 -20.45 -24.64
C ASN A 241 11.92 -20.42 -23.35
N LEU A 242 12.21 -19.47 -22.46
CA LEU A 242 11.28 -19.15 -21.37
C LEU A 242 10.10 -18.41 -21.98
N TYR A 243 8.96 -19.09 -22.07
CA TYR A 243 7.79 -18.59 -22.77
C TYR A 243 6.59 -18.57 -21.83
N TYR A 244 6.15 -17.41 -21.36
CA TYR A 244 4.92 -17.27 -20.60
C TYR A 244 3.85 -16.62 -21.47
N LEU A 245 2.66 -17.21 -21.55
CA LEU A 245 1.52 -16.64 -22.25
C LEU A 245 0.22 -16.91 -21.47
N VAL A 246 -0.54 -15.83 -21.23
CA VAL A 246 -1.93 -15.90 -20.79
C VAL A 246 -2.82 -15.28 -21.84
N GLN A 247 -3.71 -16.09 -22.41
CA GLN A 247 -4.72 -15.63 -23.34
C GLN A 247 -5.99 -15.33 -22.57
N TRP A 248 -6.60 -14.18 -22.85
CA TRP A 248 -7.80 -13.73 -22.16
C TRP A 248 -8.99 -13.79 -23.10
N PHE A 249 -10.10 -14.30 -22.59
CA PHE A 249 -11.37 -14.36 -23.30
C PHE A 249 -12.39 -13.65 -22.44
N GLU A 250 -12.94 -12.56 -22.97
CA GLU A 250 -13.82 -11.66 -22.24
C GLU A 250 -15.07 -11.40 -23.07
N ASP A 251 -16.23 -11.61 -22.45
CA ASP A 251 -17.52 -11.17 -23.00
C ASP A 251 -18.08 -10.01 -22.16
N GLN A 252 -19.37 -9.66 -22.31
CA GLN A 252 -19.95 -8.55 -21.54
C GLN A 252 -19.99 -8.78 -20.02
N SER A 253 -20.11 -10.03 -19.57
CA SER A 253 -20.44 -10.41 -18.19
C SER A 253 -19.43 -11.35 -17.54
N THR A 254 -18.59 -11.99 -18.33
CA THR A 254 -17.62 -12.99 -17.88
C THR A 254 -16.23 -12.73 -18.46
N ILE A 255 -15.25 -13.27 -17.76
CA ILE A 255 -13.85 -13.31 -18.15
C ILE A 255 -13.32 -14.71 -17.88
N SER A 256 -12.46 -15.20 -18.76
CA SER A 256 -11.73 -16.44 -18.58
C SER A 256 -10.32 -16.29 -19.15
N TYR A 257 -9.42 -17.17 -18.74
CA TYR A 257 -8.04 -17.16 -19.21
C TYR A 257 -7.56 -18.56 -19.55
N GLN A 258 -6.62 -18.61 -20.48
CA GLN A 258 -5.98 -19.83 -20.94
C GLN A 258 -4.46 -19.73 -20.84
N PHE A 259 -3.88 -20.83 -20.37
CA PHE A 259 -2.46 -21.15 -20.50
C PHE A 259 -2.32 -22.21 -21.60
N PRO A 260 -1.97 -21.83 -22.84
CA PRO A 260 -1.84 -22.78 -23.94
C PRO A 260 -0.62 -23.71 -23.77
N GLN A 261 -0.59 -24.84 -24.48
CA GLN A 261 0.51 -25.83 -24.49
C GLN A 261 1.80 -25.34 -25.17
N TRP A 262 2.38 -24.25 -24.73
CA TRP A 262 3.48 -23.62 -25.45
C TRP A 262 4.57 -23.29 -24.44
N GLY A 263 5.76 -23.88 -24.64
CA GLY A 263 6.85 -23.87 -23.67
C GLY A 263 6.99 -25.16 -22.84
N ILE A 264 8.21 -25.44 -22.37
CA ILE A 264 8.58 -26.70 -21.68
C ILE A 264 8.48 -26.51 -20.16
N PHE A 265 7.35 -25.97 -19.67
CA PHE A 265 7.13 -25.96 -18.23
C PHE A 265 6.63 -27.32 -17.79
N SER A 266 7.31 -27.91 -16.81
CA SER A 266 6.81 -29.12 -16.17
C SER A 266 5.87 -28.83 -15.00
N HIS A 267 5.76 -27.56 -14.58
CA HIS A 267 4.96 -27.15 -13.42
C HIS A 267 4.76 -25.62 -13.45
N ILE A 268 3.54 -25.14 -13.23
CA ILE A 268 3.25 -23.72 -12.94
C ILE A 268 2.20 -23.67 -11.84
N LYS A 269 2.45 -23.00 -10.73
CA LYS A 269 1.42 -22.64 -9.77
C LYS A 269 0.98 -21.21 -10.02
N ILE A 270 -0.32 -21.05 -10.26
CA ILE A 270 -0.95 -19.76 -10.42
C ILE A 270 -1.88 -19.48 -9.26
N LYS A 271 -2.04 -18.20 -8.94
CA LYS A 271 -3.17 -17.70 -8.17
C LYS A 271 -3.83 -16.57 -8.91
N SER A 272 -5.15 -16.62 -9.02
CA SER A 272 -5.93 -15.52 -9.59
C SER A 272 -6.68 -14.76 -8.52
N TYR A 273 -6.74 -13.45 -8.70
CA TYR A 273 -7.31 -12.51 -7.75
C TYR A 273 -8.22 -11.53 -8.49
N TRP A 274 -9.34 -11.19 -7.88
CA TRP A 274 -9.95 -9.88 -8.08
C TRP A 274 -9.26 -8.87 -7.18
N ILE A 275 -8.84 -7.76 -7.77
CA ILE A 275 -8.34 -6.59 -7.06
C ILE A 275 -9.34 -5.46 -7.27
N THR A 276 -10.07 -5.11 -6.20
CA THR A 276 -11.05 -4.03 -6.22
C THR A 276 -10.33 -2.69 -6.22
N TYR A 277 -10.58 -1.86 -7.23
CA TYR A 277 -10.05 -0.49 -7.30
C TYR A 277 -11.03 0.56 -6.78
N LYS A 278 -12.22 0.16 -6.31
CA LYS A 278 -13.15 1.06 -5.61
C LYS A 278 -13.50 0.53 -4.22
N LEU A 279 -12.64 0.79 -3.25
CA LEU A 279 -12.87 0.39 -1.87
C LEU A 279 -13.92 1.28 -1.20
N THR A 280 -14.91 0.66 -0.57
CA THR A 280 -16.05 1.36 0.05
C THR A 280 -15.80 1.79 1.50
N ASN A 281 -14.89 1.12 2.20
CA ASN A 281 -14.62 1.41 3.60
C ASN A 281 -13.74 2.65 3.76
N ASN A 282 -14.29 3.71 4.32
CA ASN A 282 -13.53 4.89 4.70
C ASN A 282 -13.12 4.80 6.17
N TYR A 283 -11.86 5.11 6.46
CA TYR A 283 -11.35 5.33 7.80
C TYR A 283 -11.84 6.67 8.30
N ILE A 284 -12.46 6.67 9.47
CA ILE A 284 -13.01 7.87 10.09
C ILE A 284 -12.11 8.37 11.21
N ARG A 285 -12.15 9.68 11.44
CA ARG A 285 -11.44 10.29 12.57
C ARG A 285 -11.95 9.78 13.91
N LEU A 286 -11.09 9.82 14.92
CA LEU A 286 -11.42 9.48 16.30
C LEU A 286 -12.56 10.35 16.81
N GLN A 287 -13.55 9.72 17.45
CA GLN A 287 -14.74 10.43 17.93
C GLN A 287 -14.62 10.70 19.42
N LEU A 288 -14.70 11.97 19.81
CA LEU A 288 -14.69 12.37 21.21
C LEU A 288 -15.90 11.76 21.94
N LYS A 289 -15.62 10.90 22.93
CA LYS A 289 -16.62 10.24 23.78
C LYS A 289 -16.85 11.00 25.08
N LYS A 290 -15.76 11.42 25.73
CA LYS A 290 -15.78 12.11 27.02
C LYS A 290 -14.65 13.14 27.07
N LEU A 291 -14.97 14.33 27.57
CA LEU A 291 -14.01 15.35 27.94
C LEU A 291 -14.28 15.74 29.39
N GLU A 292 -13.27 15.67 30.23
CA GLU A 292 -13.30 16.12 31.62
C GLU A 292 -12.12 17.05 31.86
N ILE A 293 -12.39 18.22 32.43
CA ILE A 293 -11.39 19.25 32.74
C ILE A 293 -11.45 19.49 34.24
N VAL A 294 -10.34 19.19 34.92
CA VAL A 294 -10.20 19.36 36.37
C VAL A 294 -9.17 20.45 36.64
N GLN A 295 -9.50 21.36 37.54
CA GLN A 295 -8.62 22.45 37.97
C GLN A 295 -8.22 22.21 39.41
N ASN A 296 -6.91 22.14 39.66
CA ASN A 296 -6.36 21.77 40.96
C ASN A 296 -5.40 22.84 41.51
N ARG A 297 -5.27 22.82 42.83
CA ARG A 297 -4.21 23.53 43.56
C ARG A 297 -3.20 22.53 44.11
N ILE A 298 -2.02 22.48 43.53
CA ILE A 298 -0.89 21.72 44.06
C ILE A 298 -0.21 22.55 45.15
N GLN A 299 -0.22 22.05 46.39
CA GLN A 299 0.39 22.72 47.55
C GLN A 299 1.90 22.45 47.69
N VAL A 300 2.44 21.45 46.99
CA VAL A 300 3.84 21.04 47.06
C VAL A 300 4.50 21.28 45.70
N GLN A 301 5.58 22.06 45.66
CA GLN A 301 6.38 22.29 44.45
C GLN A 301 7.01 20.98 43.97
N GLN A 302 6.32 20.23 43.11
CA GLN A 302 6.95 19.19 42.31
C GLN A 302 7.53 19.81 41.04
N THR A 303 8.75 19.42 40.75
CA THR A 303 9.62 19.71 39.61
C THR A 303 8.94 20.15 38.30
N THR A 304 9.31 21.36 37.86
CA THR A 304 9.55 21.92 36.49
C THR A 304 8.87 21.41 35.22
N GLN A 305 8.16 20.29 35.19
CA GLN A 305 7.49 19.82 33.97
C GLN A 305 6.19 20.61 33.78
N LEU A 306 6.20 21.52 32.80
CA LEU A 306 5.06 22.39 32.46
C LEU A 306 3.89 21.60 31.87
N LEU A 307 4.14 20.59 31.03
CA LEU A 307 3.08 19.80 30.41
C LEU A 307 3.50 18.32 30.32
N GLN A 308 2.62 17.41 30.75
CA GLN A 308 2.81 15.96 30.72
C GLN A 308 1.58 15.31 30.07
N ILE A 309 1.80 14.36 29.16
CA ILE A 309 0.73 13.60 28.53
C ILE A 309 0.92 12.12 28.83
N GLU A 310 -0.15 11.48 29.27
CA GLU A 310 -0.26 10.04 29.43
C GLU A 310 -1.31 9.53 28.45
N ILE A 311 -0.92 8.61 27.58
CA ILE A 311 -1.83 7.93 26.65
C ILE A 311 -2.04 6.52 27.14
N PHE A 312 -3.30 6.13 27.28
CA PHE A 312 -3.75 4.82 27.70
C PHE A 312 -4.54 4.15 26.58
N THR A 313 -4.11 2.95 26.21
CA THR A 313 -4.88 2.02 25.37
C THR A 313 -5.57 0.97 26.25
N LEU A 314 -6.58 0.27 25.73
CA LEU A 314 -7.29 -0.81 26.47
C LEU A 314 -6.39 -1.95 26.96
N GLN A 315 -5.20 -2.12 26.35
CA GLN A 315 -4.21 -3.09 26.81
C GLN A 315 -3.41 -2.59 28.04
N ASN A 316 -3.81 -1.46 28.65
CA ASN A 316 -3.12 -0.77 29.74
C ASN A 316 -1.66 -0.40 29.44
N GLN A 317 -1.28 -0.33 28.15
CA GLN A 317 0.00 0.23 27.76
C GLN A 317 -0.05 1.74 28.00
N LYS A 318 0.65 2.18 29.05
CA LYS A 318 0.81 3.59 29.40
C LYS A 318 2.04 4.13 28.68
N GLN A 319 1.83 5.10 27.80
CA GLN A 319 2.92 5.87 27.20
C GLN A 319 2.93 7.28 27.78
N ILE A 320 4.10 7.76 28.18
CA ILE A 320 4.27 9.06 28.83
C ILE A 320 5.17 9.93 27.96
N PHE A 321 4.69 11.14 27.67
CA PHE A 321 5.42 12.16 26.93
C PHE A 321 5.54 13.41 27.81
N ASN A 322 6.78 13.85 28.05
CA ASN A 322 7.08 14.96 28.96
C ASN A 322 8.21 15.89 28.45
N SER A 323 8.61 15.77 27.18
CA SER A 323 9.65 16.57 26.54
C SER A 323 9.19 17.17 25.21
N THR A 324 9.72 18.35 24.88
CA THR A 324 9.59 19.03 23.57
C THR A 324 9.96 18.11 22.42
N GLY A 325 9.09 18.05 21.40
CA GLY A 325 9.30 17.16 20.26
C GLY A 325 8.04 16.85 19.47
N ILE A 326 8.25 16.18 18.33
CA ILE A 326 7.21 15.61 17.49
C ILE A 326 7.30 14.09 17.63
N TYR A 327 6.21 13.46 18.07
CA TYR A 327 6.12 12.02 18.26
C TYR A 327 5.09 11.44 17.29
N SER A 328 5.43 10.33 16.64
CA SER A 328 4.48 9.55 15.84
C SER A 328 4.09 8.30 16.63
N LEU A 329 2.82 8.19 16.97
CA LEU A 329 2.26 7.05 17.70
C LEU A 329 1.35 6.25 16.78
N LEU A 330 1.56 4.95 16.70
CA LEU A 330 0.66 4.03 16.03
C LEU A 330 -0.16 3.26 17.06
N ILE A 331 -1.48 3.41 17.01
CA ILE A 331 -2.43 2.68 17.85
C ILE A 331 -2.86 1.41 17.12
N GLU A 332 -2.75 0.27 17.81
CA GLU A 332 -3.15 -1.04 17.28
C GLU A 332 -4.67 -1.15 17.05
N LYS A 333 -5.04 -2.04 16.10
CA LYS A 333 -6.42 -2.31 15.64
C LYS A 333 -7.42 -2.72 16.71
N TYR A 334 -6.94 -3.25 17.84
CA TYR A 334 -7.78 -3.81 18.91
C TYR A 334 -8.22 -2.78 19.95
N SER A 335 -7.69 -1.56 19.91
CA SER A 335 -8.16 -0.52 20.81
C SER A 335 -9.58 -0.12 20.39
N GLN A 336 -10.55 -0.18 21.32
CA GLN A 336 -11.90 0.39 21.19
C GLN A 336 -12.03 1.75 21.91
N LEU A 337 -11.09 2.07 22.79
CA LEU A 337 -11.07 3.29 23.59
C LEU A 337 -9.65 3.78 23.75
N LEU A 338 -9.41 5.03 23.39
CA LEU A 338 -8.14 5.72 23.59
C LEU A 338 -8.35 6.84 24.61
N THR A 339 -7.58 6.83 25.69
CA THR A 339 -7.66 7.88 26.73
C THR A 339 -6.38 8.70 26.76
N PHE A 340 -6.52 10.01 26.66
CA PHE A 340 -5.46 10.98 26.91
C PHE A 340 -5.68 11.61 28.27
N LYS A 341 -4.64 11.64 29.09
CA LYS A 341 -4.58 12.45 30.29
C LYS A 341 -3.48 13.48 30.13
N ILE A 342 -3.86 14.74 30.02
CA ILE A 342 -2.93 15.86 29.81
C ILE A 342 -2.91 16.67 31.09
N SER A 343 -1.77 16.76 31.74
CA SER A 343 -1.56 17.56 32.93
C SER A 343 -0.71 18.77 32.55
N TYR A 344 -1.21 19.97 32.85
CA TYR A 344 -0.51 21.23 32.62
C TYR A 344 -0.35 21.99 33.94
N ASN A 345 0.89 22.35 34.27
CA ASN A 345 1.22 23.16 35.44
C ASN A 345 1.31 24.62 35.00
N CYS A 346 0.36 25.41 35.47
CA CYS A 346 0.20 26.83 35.18
C CYS A 346 1.26 27.69 35.89
N GLN A 347 1.79 28.70 35.21
CA GLN A 347 2.45 29.86 35.80
C GLN A 347 1.44 30.99 36.03
N TYR A 348 1.74 31.88 36.98
CA TYR A 348 0.86 33.01 37.28
C TYR A 348 0.69 33.90 36.06
N SER A 349 -0.54 34.33 35.77
CA SER A 349 -0.94 35.20 34.64
C SER A 349 -0.93 34.59 33.24
N GLU A 350 -0.59 33.30 33.09
CA GLU A 350 -0.75 32.60 31.81
C GLU A 350 -2.23 32.40 31.45
N ILE A 351 -2.52 32.40 30.16
CA ILE A 351 -3.83 32.04 29.61
C ILE A 351 -3.70 30.72 28.85
N VAL A 352 -4.49 29.72 29.24
CA VAL A 352 -4.53 28.42 28.58
C VAL A 352 -5.80 28.33 27.73
N GLU A 353 -5.64 28.26 26.42
CA GLU A 353 -6.72 27.99 25.49
C GLU A 353 -6.68 26.55 25.03
N SER A 354 -7.78 25.84 25.13
CA SER A 354 -7.89 24.43 24.75
C SER A 354 -9.05 24.23 23.78
N ASN A 355 -8.81 23.47 22.72
CA ASN A 355 -9.76 23.21 21.66
C ASN A 355 -9.81 21.71 21.35
N PHE A 356 -10.99 21.11 21.36
CA PHE A 356 -11.21 19.68 21.17
C PHE A 356 -12.24 19.46 20.07
N GLN A 357 -11.88 18.73 19.01
CA GLN A 357 -12.81 18.45 17.91
C GLN A 357 -13.75 17.29 18.28
N ASN A 358 -15.05 17.45 18.00
CA ASN A 358 -16.08 16.43 18.20
C ASN A 358 -16.68 15.93 16.87
N GLY A 359 -17.01 14.64 16.80
CA GLY A 359 -17.86 14.03 15.76
C GLY A 359 -17.18 13.76 14.42
N ASN A 360 -17.92 13.30 13.40
CA ASN A 360 -17.51 13.12 12.00
C ASN A 360 -18.27 14.12 11.13
N GLY A 361 -17.59 14.80 10.19
CA GLY A 361 -18.24 15.61 9.15
C GLY A 361 -18.16 17.13 9.34
N THR A 362 -18.62 17.84 8.30
CA THR A 362 -18.48 19.27 7.97
C THR A 362 -18.92 20.30 9.03
N PHE A 363 -19.47 19.86 10.15
CA PHE A 363 -19.76 20.74 11.28
C PHE A 363 -18.61 20.62 12.28
N ASN A 364 -17.77 21.67 12.33
CA ASN A 364 -16.77 21.89 13.36
C ASN A 364 -17.48 22.11 14.72
N ASN A 365 -18.05 21.05 15.29
CA ASN A 365 -18.43 21.06 16.68
C ASN A 365 -17.14 20.89 17.49
N SER A 366 -16.49 22.01 17.76
CA SER A 366 -15.31 22.04 18.62
C SER A 366 -15.71 22.51 20.01
N TYR A 367 -15.24 21.82 21.04
CA TYR A 367 -15.31 22.31 22.40
C TYR A 367 -14.09 23.15 22.68
N SER A 368 -14.29 24.44 22.90
CA SER A 368 -13.23 25.37 23.25
C SER A 368 -13.39 25.82 24.70
N HIS A 369 -12.29 25.86 25.44
CA HIS A 369 -12.26 26.30 26.83
C HIS A 369 -11.01 27.15 27.06
N THR A 370 -11.20 28.33 27.64
CA THR A 370 -10.13 29.25 28.02
C THR A 370 -10.07 29.33 29.53
N TYR A 371 -8.86 29.30 30.06
CA TYR A 371 -8.60 29.32 31.49
C TYR A 371 -7.47 30.29 31.83
N ASN A 372 -7.66 31.09 32.88
CA ASN A 372 -6.69 32.07 33.36
C ASN A 372 -5.99 31.53 34.61
N CYS A 373 -4.69 31.27 34.50
CA CYS A 373 -3.88 30.72 35.57
C CYS A 373 -3.71 31.72 36.73
N ASN A 374 -4.06 31.29 37.94
CA ASN A 374 -4.00 32.12 39.15
C ASN A 374 -3.44 31.33 40.36
N ILE A 375 -3.28 32.01 41.50
CA ILE A 375 -2.67 31.43 42.72
C ILE A 375 -3.52 30.30 43.32
N GLN A 376 -4.83 30.30 43.07
CA GLN A 376 -5.76 29.33 43.64
C GLN A 376 -5.85 28.05 42.81
N THR A 377 -5.42 28.06 41.55
CA THR A 377 -5.48 26.91 40.65
C THR A 377 -4.26 26.95 39.72
N ASN A 378 -3.24 26.18 40.07
CA ASN A 378 -1.93 26.13 39.41
C ASN A 378 -1.72 24.85 38.59
N GLN A 379 -2.76 24.03 38.42
CA GLN A 379 -2.74 22.86 37.54
C GLN A 379 -4.09 22.65 36.85
N ILE A 380 -4.04 22.32 35.57
CA ILE A 380 -5.18 21.89 34.77
C ILE A 380 -4.94 20.45 34.31
N ILE A 381 -5.93 19.59 34.47
CA ILE A 381 -5.88 18.20 34.01
C ILE A 381 -7.03 17.97 33.03
N TYR A 382 -6.70 17.61 31.80
CA TYR A 382 -7.65 17.19 30.77
C TYR A 382 -7.67 15.66 30.72
N THR A 383 -8.84 15.05 30.88
CA THR A 383 -9.05 13.62 30.62
C THR A 383 -9.99 13.48 29.44
N ILE A 384 -9.47 12.93 28.35
CA ILE A 384 -10.12 12.90 27.04
C ILE A 384 -10.21 11.45 26.59
N GLN A 385 -11.42 11.00 26.26
CA GLN A 385 -11.66 9.65 25.76
C GLN A 385 -12.17 9.71 24.35
N PHE A 386 -11.56 8.94 23.45
CA PHE A 386 -11.97 8.78 22.07
C PHE A 386 -12.43 7.35 21.79
N ASN A 387 -13.52 7.22 21.04
CA ASN A 387 -13.86 5.98 20.37
C ASN A 387 -12.98 5.83 19.12
N THR A 388 -12.39 4.66 18.97
CA THR A 388 -11.58 4.27 17.81
C THR A 388 -12.44 3.43 16.86
N GLN A 389 -12.07 3.41 15.57
CA GLN A 389 -12.66 2.49 14.62
C GLN A 389 -12.02 1.10 14.80
N TYR A 390 -12.85 0.10 15.07
CA TYR A 390 -12.39 -1.27 15.23
C TYR A 390 -11.73 -1.80 13.95
N GLY A 391 -10.62 -2.53 14.08
CA GLY A 391 -9.94 -3.18 12.95
C GLY A 391 -9.03 -2.28 12.13
N VAL A 392 -8.82 -1.02 12.54
CA VAL A 392 -8.04 -0.02 11.79
C VAL A 392 -6.91 0.53 12.67
N TYR A 393 -5.68 0.53 12.16
CA TYR A 393 -4.57 1.22 12.81
C TYR A 393 -4.79 2.73 12.76
N GLN A 394 -4.52 3.40 13.89
CA GLN A 394 -4.63 4.85 14.00
C GLN A 394 -3.25 5.45 14.18
N GLN A 395 -2.80 6.23 13.20
CA GLN A 395 -1.56 6.98 13.33
C GLN A 395 -1.87 8.37 13.89
N LEU A 396 -1.20 8.71 14.98
CA LEU A 396 -1.29 9.99 15.67
C LEU A 396 0.04 10.71 15.61
N ILE A 397 0.01 12.01 15.34
CA ILE A 397 1.15 12.91 15.48
C ILE A 397 0.88 13.76 16.72
N LEU A 398 1.80 13.69 17.68
CA LEU A 398 1.81 14.51 18.89
C LEU A 398 2.89 15.57 18.70
N ASN A 399 2.49 16.82 18.52
CA ASN A 399 3.42 17.94 18.46
C ASN A 399 3.39 18.69 19.79
N PHE A 400 4.50 18.65 20.51
CA PHE A 400 4.63 19.19 21.85
C PHE A 400 5.73 20.25 21.90
N THR A 401 5.35 21.45 22.31
CA THR A 401 6.22 22.59 22.59
C THR A 401 5.84 23.18 23.95
N ASN A 402 6.65 24.10 24.49
CA ASN A 402 6.37 24.71 25.78
C ASN A 402 5.06 25.53 25.83
N GLN A 403 4.58 26.00 24.67
CA GLN A 403 3.42 26.89 24.56
C GLN A 403 2.27 26.29 23.74
N ASN A 404 2.48 25.15 23.11
CA ASN A 404 1.49 24.56 22.21
C ASN A 404 1.60 23.04 22.23
N PHE A 405 0.46 22.39 22.38
CA PHE A 405 0.29 20.95 22.25
C PHE A 405 -0.80 20.66 21.22
N VAL A 406 -0.46 19.87 20.21
CA VAL A 406 -1.40 19.47 19.16
C VAL A 406 -1.38 17.96 19.00
N VAL A 407 -2.56 17.34 18.96
CA VAL A 407 -2.73 15.96 18.52
C VAL A 407 -3.44 15.95 17.19
N GLU A 408 -2.82 15.31 16.21
CA GLU A 408 -3.36 15.15 14.87
C GLU A 408 -3.44 13.66 14.54
N GLN A 409 -4.42 13.28 13.75
CA GLN A 409 -4.61 11.91 13.26
C GLN A 409 -4.38 11.88 11.76
N ILE A 410 -3.57 10.93 11.31
CA ILE A 410 -3.42 10.64 9.89
C ILE A 410 -4.42 9.56 9.51
N LEU A 411 -5.24 9.83 8.48
CA LEU A 411 -6.16 8.88 7.88
C LEU A 411 -5.67 8.50 6.48
N TYR A 412 -5.46 7.21 6.25
CA TYR A 412 -5.05 6.65 4.95
C TYR A 412 -6.26 6.26 4.11
N ASN A 413 -7.12 7.23 3.78
CA ASN A 413 -8.23 7.01 2.85
C ASN A 413 -7.74 7.08 1.39
N GLN A 414 -8.68 7.21 0.44
CA GLN A 414 -8.34 7.48 -0.96
C GLN A 414 -7.32 8.60 -1.12
N VAL A 415 -7.47 9.65 -0.32
CA VAL A 415 -6.48 10.71 -0.13
C VAL A 415 -6.07 10.69 1.34
N LYS A 416 -4.76 10.69 1.59
CA LYS A 416 -4.22 10.89 2.93
C LYS A 416 -4.67 12.25 3.46
N SER A 417 -5.39 12.22 4.57
CA SER A 417 -5.77 13.42 5.31
C SER A 417 -5.12 13.43 6.69
N GLN A 418 -4.99 14.64 7.24
CA GLN A 418 -4.45 14.87 8.56
C GLN A 418 -5.42 15.77 9.30
N ASP A 419 -6.06 15.22 10.33
CA ASP A 419 -7.12 15.87 11.07
C ASP A 419 -6.63 16.23 12.47
N LYS A 420 -6.73 17.50 12.84
CA LYS A 420 -6.44 17.96 14.20
C LYS A 420 -7.53 17.46 15.14
N LEU A 421 -7.17 16.68 16.16
CA LEU A 421 -8.09 16.17 17.17
C LEU A 421 -8.23 17.12 18.35
N LEU A 422 -7.11 17.68 18.82
CA LEU A 422 -7.09 18.66 19.90
C LEU A 422 -5.88 19.59 19.79
N GLU A 423 -6.01 20.77 20.39
CA GLU A 423 -4.96 21.76 20.52
C GLU A 423 -5.07 22.49 21.86
N ILE A 424 -3.95 22.66 22.57
CA ILE A 424 -3.84 23.42 23.81
C ILE A 424 -2.71 24.43 23.63
N LYS A 425 -3.04 25.72 23.74
CA LYS A 425 -2.12 26.86 23.63
C LYS A 425 -1.99 27.58 24.96
N VAL A 426 -0.80 28.09 25.23
CA VAL A 426 -0.46 28.89 26.39
C VAL A 426 0.06 30.24 25.91
N PHE A 427 -0.49 31.31 26.48
CA PHE A 427 -0.12 32.70 26.19
C PHE A 427 0.49 33.38 27.40
#